data_AF-A0A349M1U7-F1
#
_entry.id   AF-A0A349M1U7-F1
#
_cell.length_a   1.000
_cell.length_b   1.000
_cell.length_c   1.000
_cell.angle_alpha   90.00
_cell.angle_beta   90.00
_cell.angle_gamma   90.00
#
_symmetry.space_group_name_H-M   'P 1'
#
loop_
_entity.id
_entity.type
_entity.pdbx_description
1 polymer ?
#
loop_
_entity_poly.entity_id
_entity_poly.type
_entity_poly.pdbx_seq_one_letter_code
_entity_poly.pdbx_strand_id
1 'polypeptide(L)' 'MNGNTIVAKTSSGSSVTVHTTASTRYNQAGKTVSASSIKVGTRIHVMGTHNSDGSITATSIDIH' A
#
# COMPACT_ATOMS: atom_id res chain seq x y z
N MET A 1 -2.95 14.86 -9.97
CA MET A 1 -2.39 14.09 -8.84
C MET A 1 -3.17 12.79 -8.80
N ASN A 2 -2.68 11.74 -9.46
CA ASN A 2 -3.41 10.47 -9.55
C ASN A 2 -2.80 9.52 -8.51
N GLY A 3 -2.90 9.92 -7.24
CA GLY A 3 -2.51 9.07 -6.13
C GLY A 3 -3.65 8.09 -5.87
N ASN A 4 -3.40 6.79 -6.03
CA ASN A 4 -4.38 5.78 -5.70
C ASN A 4 -4.40 5.60 -4.17
N THR A 5 -5.58 5.59 -3.57
CA THR A 5 -5.72 5.32 -2.14
C THR A 5 -6.06 3.86 -1.93
N ILE A 6 -5.24 3.16 -1.16
CA ILE A 6 -5.46 1.77 -0.77
C ILE A 6 -5.90 1.76 0.70
N VAL A 7 -7.05 1.16 0.99
CA VAL A 7 -7.49 0.96 2.37
C VAL A 7 -7.09 -0.45 2.78
N ALA A 8 -6.11 -0.55 3.68
CA ALA A 8 -5.67 -1.82 4.24
C ALA A 8 -6.29 -2.01 5.62
N LYS A 9 -6.71 -3.24 5.94
CA LYS A 9 -7.06 -3.60 7.32
C LYS A 9 -5.84 -4.20 7.99
N THR A 10 -5.48 -3.63 9.13
CA THR A 10 -4.47 -4.20 10.01
C THR A 10 -5.03 -5.45 10.70
N SER A 11 -4.15 -6.34 11.16
CA SER A 11 -4.53 -7.52 11.93
C SER A 11 -5.26 -7.18 13.23
N SER A 12 -5.11 -5.96 13.74
CA SER A 12 -5.82 -5.45 14.91
C SER A 12 -7.26 -5.03 14.62
N GLY A 13 -7.70 -5.07 13.35
CA GLY A 13 -9.04 -4.67 12.91
C GLY A 13 -9.17 -3.20 12.50
N SER A 14 -8.14 -2.38 12.73
CA SER A 14 -8.12 -0.97 12.30
C SER A 14 -7.87 -0.84 10.81
N SER A 15 -8.68 -0.01 10.14
CA SER A 15 -8.46 0.40 8.76
C SER A 15 -7.36 1.47 8.72
N VAL A 16 -6.38 1.29 7.84
CA VAL A 16 -5.31 2.24 7.58
C VAL A 16 -5.41 2.69 6.13
N THR A 17 -5.41 4.00 5.94
CA THR A 17 -5.43 4.62 4.62
C THR A 17 -4.00 4.74 4.11
N VAL A 18 -3.72 4.12 2.98
CA VAL A 18 -2.42 4.16 2.33
C VAL A 18 -2.53 4.98 1.06
N HIS A 19 -1.86 6.11 1.01
CA HIS A 19 -1.71 6.91 -0.20
C HIS A 19 -0.55 6.37 -1.03
N THR A 20 -0.85 5.93 -2.24
CA THR A 20 0.18 5.64 -3.23
C THR A 20 0.29 6.78 -4.22
N THR A 21 1.47 6.96 -4.80
CA THR A 21 1.76 7.99 -5.79
C THR A 21 2.41 7.33 -7.00
N ALA A 22 2.68 8.11 -8.06
CA ALA A 22 3.32 7.59 -9.28
C ALA A 22 4.75 7.04 -9.03
N SER A 23 5.38 7.37 -7.89
CA SER A 23 6.69 6.86 -7.50
C SER A 23 6.62 5.62 -6.59
N THR A 24 5.41 5.17 -6.20
CA THR A 24 5.24 3.95 -5.41
C THR A 24 5.63 2.74 -6.25
N ARG A 25 6.60 1.95 -5.76
CA ARG A 25 7.00 0.70 -6.38
C ARG A 25 6.18 -0.44 -5.81
N TYR A 26 5.63 -1.29 -6.66
CA TYR A 26 4.89 -2.47 -6.24
C TYR A 26 5.71 -3.70 -6.59
N ASN A 27 6.02 -4.50 -5.58
CA ASN A 27 6.75 -5.74 -5.71
C ASN A 27 5.84 -6.88 -5.23
N GLN A 28 5.89 -8.02 -5.90
CA GLN A 28 5.15 -9.22 -5.53
C GLN A 28 6.06 -10.41 -5.73
N ALA A 29 6.41 -11.09 -4.63
CA ALA A 29 7.30 -12.25 -4.65
C ALA A 29 8.60 -12.01 -5.47
N GLY A 30 9.18 -10.80 -5.37
CA GLY A 30 10.39 -10.42 -6.10
C GLY A 30 10.19 -9.92 -7.53
N LYS A 31 8.94 -9.79 -8.02
CA LYS A 31 8.62 -9.21 -9.33
C LYS A 31 7.98 -7.84 -9.18
N THR A 32 8.41 -6.87 -9.98
CA THR A 32 7.70 -5.59 -10.07
C THR A 32 6.33 -5.81 -10.72
N VAL A 33 5.27 -5.42 -10.02
CA VAL A 33 3.88 -5.52 -10.50
C VAL A 33 3.23 -4.14 -10.49
N SER A 34 1.96 -4.09 -10.85
CA SER A 34 1.14 -2.88 -10.74
C SER A 34 0.21 -2.97 -9.54
N ALA A 35 -0.31 -1.82 -9.12
CA ALA A 35 -1.32 -1.73 -8.04
C ALA A 35 -2.54 -2.63 -8.29
N SER A 36 -2.86 -2.91 -9.56
CA SER A 36 -3.96 -3.81 -9.95
C SER A 36 -3.76 -5.27 -9.52
N SER A 37 -2.52 -5.67 -9.18
CA SER A 37 -2.25 -7.01 -8.62
C SER A 37 -2.71 -7.14 -7.17
N ILE A 38 -2.89 -6.01 -6.47
CA ILE A 38 -3.40 -6.00 -5.09
C ILE A 38 -4.88 -6.36 -5.14
N LYS A 39 -5.22 -7.54 -4.61
CA LYS A 39 -6.59 -7.99 -4.40
C LYS A 39 -6.96 -7.91 -2.93
N VAL A 40 -8.26 -7.74 -2.68
CA VAL A 40 -8.81 -7.84 -1.32
C VAL A 40 -8.55 -9.26 -0.80
N GLY A 41 -7.97 -9.35 0.40
CA GLY A 41 -7.58 -10.61 1.02
C GLY A 41 -6.10 -10.96 0.87
N THR A 42 -5.35 -10.27 0.01
CA THR A 42 -3.89 -10.42 -0.09
C THR A 42 -3.20 -9.67 1.04
N ARG A 43 -2.09 -10.21 1.55
CA ARG A 43 -1.32 -9.54 2.59
C ARG A 43 -0.28 -8.66 1.92
N ILE A 44 -0.34 -7.36 2.21
CA ILE A 44 0.60 -6.40 1.66
C ILE A 44 1.44 -5.80 2.79
N HIS A 45 2.70 -5.53 2.48
CA HIS A 45 3.65 -4.87 3.32
C HIS A 45 3.94 -3.50 2.72
N VAL A 46 3.43 -2.45 3.38
CA VAL A 46 3.54 -1.08 2.90
C VAL A 46 4.70 -0.42 3.63
N MET A 47 5.67 0.05 2.86
CA MET A 47 6.73 0.92 3.35
C MET A 47 6.50 2.34 2.86
N GLY A 48 6.59 3.29 3.78
CA GLY A 48 6.24 4.66 3.50
C GLY A 48 6.35 5.55 4.72
N THR A 49 5.96 6.80 4.53
CA THR A 49 5.93 7.81 5.59
C THR A 49 4.55 7.82 6.24
N HIS A 50 4.51 7.66 7.56
CA HIS A 50 3.28 7.84 8.32
C HIS A 50 2.99 9.35 8.46
N ASN A 51 1.83 9.78 8.00
CA ASN A 51 1.37 11.16 8.07
C ASN A 51 0.68 11.43 9.42
N SER A 52 0.58 12.72 9.78
CA SER A 52 -0.04 13.17 11.02
C SER A 52 -1.55 12.87 11.12
N ASP A 53 -2.20 12.58 9.99
CA ASP A 53 -3.63 12.25 9.91
C ASP A 53 -3.91 10.75 10.12
N GLY A 54 -2.88 9.93 10.32
CA GLY A 54 -2.99 8.47 10.44
C GLY A 54 -2.95 7.73 9.09
N SER A 55 -2.76 8.45 7.98
CA SER A 55 -2.55 7.85 6.66
C SER A 55 -1.08 7.56 6.40
N ILE A 56 -0.77 6.63 5.50
CA ILE A 56 0.62 6.28 5.16
C ILE A 56 0.86 6.58 3.69
N THR A 57 1.84 7.43 3.39
CA THR A 57 2.31 7.66 2.02
C THR A 57 3.30 6.57 1.62
N ALA A 58 2.83 5.59 0.86
CA ALA A 58 3.62 4.46 0.41
C ALA A 58 4.66 4.87 -0.65
N THR A 59 5.92 4.51 -0.41
CA THR A 59 7.00 4.59 -1.39
C THR A 59 7.32 3.24 -2.00
N SER A 60 7.09 2.15 -1.25
CA SER A 60 7.24 0.77 -1.74
C SER A 60 6.18 -0.13 -1.11
N ILE A 61 5.58 -1.02 -1.89
CA ILE A 61 4.60 -1.99 -1.43
C ILE A 61 5.06 -3.38 -1.87
N ASP A 62 5.27 -4.27 -0.92
CA ASP A 62 5.54 -5.69 -1.18
C ASP A 62 4.27 -6.51 -0.96
N ILE A 63 3.96 -7.41 -1.88
CA ILE A 63 2.73 -8.21 -1.90
C ILE A 63 3.12 -9.67 -1.68
N HIS A 64 2.51 -10.29 -0.66
CA HIS A 64 2.72 -11.68 -0.26
C HIS A 64 1.52 -12.56 -0.60
#